data_AF-A0A812Z3F1-F1
#
_entry.id   AF-A0A812Z3F1-F1
#
_cell.length_a   1.000
_cell.length_b   1.000
_cell.length_c   1.000
_cell.angle_alpha   90.00
_cell.angle_beta   90.00
_cell.angle_gamma   90.00
#
_symmetry.space_group_name_H-M   'P 1'
#
loop_
_entity.id
_entity.type
_entity.pdbx_description
1 polymer ?
#
loop_
_entity_poly.entity_id
_entity_poly.type
_entity_poly.pdbx_seq_one_letter_code
_entity_poly.pdbx_strand_id
1 'polypeptide(L)'
;MWGGGPVSTQVKLSNAYEVIGYIPGEGHNLQEFSSVLVRGGRRKDLVGVRYTLCRGARDLQGVQGRMSSRSKYGAEKPDDNS
;
A
#
# COMPACT_ATOMS: atom_id res chain seq x y z
N MET A 1 12.16 10.65 11.70
CA MET A 1 11.62 9.42 12.34
C MET A 1 10.25 9.75 12.90
N TRP A 2 9.16 9.31 12.24
CA TRP A 2 7.82 9.36 12.81
C TRP A 2 7.24 7.95 12.77
N GLY A 3 6.72 7.50 13.92
CA GLY A 3 6.30 6.13 14.19
C GLY A 3 5.27 5.61 13.19
N GLY A 4 5.29 4.29 12.98
CA GLY A 4 4.51 3.52 12.01
C GLY A 4 2.99 3.53 12.24
N GLY A 5 2.38 4.71 12.23
CA GLY A 5 0.94 4.89 12.14
C GLY A 5 0.41 4.53 10.75
N PRO A 6 -0.89 4.21 10.63
CA PRO A 6 -1.49 3.89 9.36
C PRO A 6 -1.49 5.13 8.44
N VAL A 7 -0.85 5.02 7.28
CA VAL A 7 -0.81 6.11 6.29
C VAL A 7 -1.98 5.96 5.33
N SER A 8 -2.72 7.04 5.13
CA SER A 8 -3.77 7.15 4.11
C SER A 8 -3.37 8.15 3.04
N THR A 9 -3.72 7.87 1.79
CA THR A 9 -3.53 8.80 0.67
C THR A 9 -4.81 8.96 -0.14
N GLN A 10 -4.99 10.12 -0.75
CA GLN A 10 -6.10 10.40 -1.66
C GLN A 10 -5.74 9.89 -3.05
N VAL A 11 -6.66 9.16 -3.67
CA VAL A 11 -6.46 8.56 -4.97
C VAL A 11 -7.63 8.94 -5.86
N LYS A 12 -7.31 9.44 -7.05
CA LYS A 12 -8.30 9.62 -8.11
C LYS A 12 -8.37 8.34 -8.92
N LEU A 13 -9.53 7.70 -8.88
CA LEU A 13 -9.80 6.49 -9.64
C LEU A 13 -9.99 6.82 -11.13
N SER A 14 -9.84 5.81 -11.98
CA SER A 14 -10.06 5.93 -13.43
C SER A 14 -11.48 6.34 -13.80
N ASN A 15 -12.45 6.09 -12.93
CA ASN A 15 -13.85 6.51 -13.07
C ASN A 15 -14.12 7.93 -12.53
N ALA A 16 -13.07 8.75 -12.36
CA ALA A 16 -13.09 10.13 -11.87
C ALA A 16 -13.52 10.33 -10.40
N TYR A 17 -13.83 9.26 -9.67
CA TYR A 17 -14.12 9.36 -8.23
C TYR A 17 -12.83 9.50 -7.42
N GLU A 18 -12.88 10.34 -6.40
CA GLU A 18 -11.79 10.50 -5.44
C GLU A 18 -12.10 9.71 -4.17
N VAL A 19 -11.13 8.90 -3.75
CA VAL A 19 -11.26 8.02 -2.60
C VAL A 19 -10.04 8.10 -1.72
N ILE A 20 -10.22 7.85 -0.42
CA ILE A 20 -9.13 7.72 0.52
C ILE A 20 -8.77 6.24 0.63
N GLY A 21 -7.51 5.92 0.29
CA GLY A 21 -6.95 4.58 0.35
C GLY A 21 -5.92 4.44 1.48
N TYR A 22 -5.96 3.31 2.18
CA TYR A 22 -4.95 2.93 3.17
C TYR A 22 -3.72 2.30 2.50
N ILE A 23 -2.51 2.74 2.88
CA ILE A 23 -1.24 2.12 2.47
C ILE A 23 -0.85 1.06 3.52
N PRO A 24 -0.87 -0.24 3.19
CA PRO A 24 -0.54 -1.29 4.15
C PRO A 24 0.96 -1.39 4.40
N GLY A 25 1.38 -1.68 5.63
CA GLY A 25 2.78 -1.92 5.98
C GLY A 25 3.59 -0.65 6.23
N GLU A 26 4.89 -0.81 6.45
CA GLU A 26 5.81 0.26 6.83
C GLU A 26 6.56 0.82 5.63
N GLY A 27 6.70 2.15 5.57
CA GLY A 27 7.42 2.87 4.51
C GLY A 27 6.77 2.76 3.12
N HIS A 28 6.71 3.84 2.34
CA HIS A 28 6.21 3.79 0.96
C HIS A 28 6.98 4.78 0.08
N ASN A 29 6.97 4.53 -1.22
CA ASN A 29 7.72 5.29 -2.21
C ASN A 29 6.83 6.21 -3.09
N LEU A 30 5.54 6.34 -2.76
CA LEU A 30 4.60 7.09 -3.59
C LEU A 30 4.92 8.59 -3.61
N GLN A 31 4.78 9.15 -4.81
CA GLN A 31 4.90 10.57 -5.08
C GLN A 31 3.57 11.10 -5.63
N GLU A 32 3.47 12.43 -5.79
CA GLU A 32 2.38 13.03 -6.54
C GLU A 32 2.33 12.42 -7.97
N PHE A 33 1.12 12.13 -8.47
CA PHE A 33 0.88 11.48 -9.77
C PHE A 33 1.35 10.03 -9.95
N SER A 34 1.79 9.36 -8.88
CA SER A 34 2.08 7.93 -8.95
C SER A 34 0.82 7.12 -9.25
N SER A 35 0.92 6.17 -10.18
CA SER A 35 -0.17 5.26 -10.50
C SER A 35 -0.20 4.09 -9.51
N VAL A 36 -1.38 3.80 -8.97
CA VAL A 36 -1.56 2.80 -7.92
C VAL A 36 -2.75 1.90 -8.22
N LEU A 37 -2.70 0.66 -7.71
CA LEU A 37 -3.82 -0.26 -7.75
C LEU A 37 -4.55 -0.24 -6.41
N VAL A 38 -5.87 -0.07 -6.45
CA VAL A 38 -6.74 -0.03 -5.28
C VAL A 38 -7.57 -1.31 -5.22
N ARG A 39 -7.73 -1.89 -4.03
CA ARG A 39 -8.68 -2.98 -3.78
C ARG A 39 -9.70 -2.62 -2.70
N GLY A 40 -10.83 -3.32 -2.72
CA GLY A 40 -11.81 -3.27 -1.64
C GLY A 40 -11.22 -3.79 -0.33
N GLY A 41 -11.44 -3.05 0.76
CA GLY A 41 -10.95 -3.43 2.08
C GLY A 41 -11.04 -2.26 3.04
N ARG A 42 -12.03 -2.31 3.94
CA ARG A 42 -12.23 -1.31 4.98
C ARG A 42 -11.25 -1.52 6.13
N ARG A 43 -10.50 -0.47 6.49
CA ARG A 43 -9.76 -0.46 7.74
C ARG A 43 -10.72 -0.08 8.87
N LYS A 44 -10.89 -0.96 9.86
CA LYS A 44 -11.85 -0.73 10.96
C LYS A 44 -11.47 0.49 11.81
N ASP A 45 -10.17 0.76 11.89
CA ASP A 45 -9.59 1.79 12.76
C ASP A 45 -9.72 3.20 12.17
N LEU A 46 -10.05 3.33 10.88
CA LEU A 46 -10.07 4.61 10.16
C LEU A 46 -11.46 4.89 9.59
N VAL A 47 -12.04 6.02 9.97
CA VAL A 47 -13.31 6.49 9.42
C VAL A 47 -13.09 7.00 8.00
N GLY A 48 -13.96 6.61 7.06
CA GLY A 48 -13.88 7.02 5.65
C GLY A 48 -12.92 6.19 4.77
N VAL A 49 -12.04 5.36 5.36
CA VAL A 49 -11.07 4.56 4.61
C VAL A 49 -11.62 3.18 4.28
N ARG A 50 -12.31 3.10 3.13
CA ARG A 50 -12.97 1.89 2.62
C ARG A 50 -12.13 1.06 1.66
N TYR A 51 -10.98 1.61 1.26
CA TYR A 51 -10.11 1.03 0.26
C TYR A 51 -8.71 0.81 0.82
N THR A 52 -8.04 -0.22 0.32
CA THR A 52 -6.65 -0.53 0.63
C THR A 52 -5.85 -0.57 -0.66
N LEU A 53 -4.67 0.02 -0.66
CA LEU A 53 -3.74 0.00 -1.79
C LEU A 53 -3.03 -1.36 -1.89
N CYS A 54 -2.88 -1.87 -3.10
CA CYS A 54 -2.15 -3.09 -3.39
C CYS A 54 -0.67 -2.76 -3.60
N ARG A 55 0.21 -3.36 -2.79
CA ARG A 55 1.67 -3.26 -2.98
C ARG A 55 2.18 -4.27 -3.99
N GLY A 56 3.32 -3.95 -4.61
CA GLY A 56 3.93 -4.77 -5.65
C GLY A 56 3.18 -4.67 -6.98
N ALA A 57 2.41 -3.61 -7.18
CA ALA A 57 1.63 -3.38 -8.39
C ALA A 57 1.71 -1.90 -8.78
N ARG A 58 1.85 -1.63 -10.09
CA ARG A 58 2.10 -0.28 -10.63
C ARG A 58 3.32 0.34 -9.93
N ASP A 59 3.23 1.59 -9.51
CA ASP A 59 4.36 2.34 -8.95
C ASP A 59 4.54 2.11 -7.43
N LEU A 60 3.59 1.43 -6.78
CA LEU A 60 3.65 1.13 -5.35
C LEU A 60 4.51 -0.11 -5.08
N GLN A 61 5.73 0.13 -4.59
CA GLN A 61 6.69 -0.93 -4.28
C GLN A 61 6.32 -1.74 -3.03
N GLY A 62 6.85 -2.96 -2.99
CA GLY A 62 6.75 -3.85 -1.84
C GLY A 62 7.41 -3.30 -0.59
N VAL A 63 7.08 -3.88 0.57
CA VAL A 63 7.79 -3.59 1.81
C VAL A 63 9.15 -4.30 1.80
N GLN A 64 10.24 -3.54 1.87
CA GLN A 64 11.60 -4.09 1.92
C GLN A 64 11.84 -4.88 3.21
N GLY A 65 12.63 -5.96 3.12
CA GLY A 65 13.03 -6.77 4.28
C GLY A 65 11.88 -7.56 4.94
N ARG A 66 10.70 -7.63 4.32
CA ARG A 66 9.56 -8.34 4.90
C ARG A 66 9.72 -9.86 4.72
N MET A 67 9.91 -10.58 5.82
CA MET A 67 10.07 -12.04 5.80
C MET A 67 8.74 -12.82 5.87
N SER A 68 7.67 -12.21 6.42
CA SER A 68 6.36 -12.86 6.62
C SER A 68 5.22 -12.16 5.89
N SER A 69 4.21 -12.92 5.46
CA SER A 69 3.06 -12.41 4.67
C SER A 69 3.46 -11.67 3.39
N ARG A 70 4.55 -12.11 2.74
CA ARG A 70 5.19 -11.45 1.61
C ARG A 70 4.25 -11.11 0.46
N SER A 71 3.38 -12.04 0.09
CA SER A 71 2.39 -11.88 -0.98
C SER A 71 1.43 -10.72 -0.74
N LYS A 72 1.11 -10.40 0.53
CA LYS A 72 0.22 -9.29 0.88
C LYS A 72 0.90 -7.92 0.77
N TYR A 73 2.21 -7.87 1.00
CA TYR A 73 2.99 -6.65 1.05
C TYR A 73 3.90 -6.46 -0.18
N GLY A 74 3.76 -7.29 -1.22
CA GLY A 74 4.53 -7.20 -2.45
C GLY A 74 6.03 -7.45 -2.26
N ALA A 75 6.41 -8.19 -1.20
CA ALA A 75 7.81 -8.51 -0.95
C ALA A 75 8.20 -9.78 -1.72
N GLU A 76 9.36 -9.75 -2.37
CA GLU A 76 9.89 -10.90 -3.09
C GLU A 76 10.40 -11.98 -2.14
N LYS A 77 10.51 -13.21 -2.64
CA LYS A 77 11.18 -14.28 -1.87
C LYS A 77 12.67 -13.91 -1.83
N PRO A 78 13.29 -13.79 -0.64
CA PRO A 78 14.74 -13.64 -0.57
C PRO A 78 15.38 -14.90 -1.13
N ASP A 79 16.45 -14.73 -1.91
CA ASP A 79 17.20 -15.84 -2.47
C ASP A 79 17.89 -16.60 -1.33
N ASP A 80 17.61 -17.90 -1.24
CA ASP A 80 18.27 -18.84 -0.34
C ASP A 80 19.66 -19.21 -0.89
N ASN A 81 20.51 -18.21 -1.18
CA ASN A 81 21.92 -18.50 -1.48
C ASN A 81 22.71 -18.58 -0.17
N SER A 82 22.84 -19.84 0.26
CA SER A 82 23.81 -20.44 1.20
C SER A 82 25.16 -19.74 1.32
#